data_AF-A0A533YL68-F1
#
_entry.id   AF-A0A533YL68-F1
#
_cell.length_a   1.000
_cell.length_b   1.000
_cell.length_c   1.000
_cell.angle_alpha   90.00
_cell.angle_beta   90.00
_cell.angle_gamma   90.00
#
_symmetry.space_group_name_H-M   'P 1'
#
loop_
_entity.id
_entity.type
_entity.pdbx_description
1 polymer ?
#
loop_
_entity_poly.entity_id
_entity_poly.type
_entity_poly.pdbx_seq_one_letter_code
_entity_poly.pdbx_strand_id
1 'polypeptide(L)' 'LTECEPVYEVLPGWSTATTGIVSYKALPVQAKRYLKRIEELVSCRIDIISTGSKRGETIMLRDPMAPARRKR' A
#
# COMPACT_ATOMS: atom_id res chain seq x y z
N LEU A 1 19.94 14.58 -11.60
CA LEU A 1 18.67 13.86 -11.84
C LEU A 1 17.91 14.36 -13.07
N THR A 2 18.22 15.55 -13.61
CA THR A 2 17.56 16.14 -14.79
C THR A 2 17.79 15.38 -16.10
N GLU A 3 18.79 14.50 -16.16
CA GLU A 3 19.14 13.69 -17.33
C GLU A 3 18.68 12.23 -17.21
N CYS A 4 17.98 11.86 -16.13
CA CYS A 4 17.50 10.49 -15.94
C CYS A 4 16.22 10.25 -16.74
N GLU A 5 16.20 9.22 -17.58
CA GLU A 5 14.99 8.73 -18.24
C GLU A 5 14.33 7.63 -17.39
N PRO A 6 13.06 7.79 -16.98
CA PRO A 6 12.37 6.77 -16.20
C PRO A 6 12.01 5.56 -17.07
N VAL A 7 12.34 4.37 -16.59
CA VAL A 7 11.87 3.10 -17.18
C VAL A 7 10.63 2.66 -16.41
N TYR A 8 9.48 2.70 -17.08
CA TYR A 8 8.19 2.37 -16.46
C TYR A 8 7.80 0.91 -16.61
N GLU A 9 7.10 0.42 -15.60
CA GLU A 9 6.30 -0.80 -15.66
C GLU A 9 4.82 -0.42 -15.69
N VAL A 10 4.05 -1.05 -16.57
CA VAL A 10 2.62 -0.77 -16.73
C VAL A 10 1.80 -1.89 -16.10
N LEU A 11 0.89 -1.52 -15.21
CA LEU A 11 -0.01 -2.43 -14.51
C LEU A 11 -1.47 -2.06 -14.80
N PRO A 12 -2.41 -3.03 -14.79
CA PRO A 12 -3.83 -2.72 -14.93
C PRO A 12 -4.31 -1.79 -13.81
N GLY A 13 -5.05 -0.74 -14.16
CA GLY A 13 -5.65 0.18 -13.20
C GLY A 13 -6.94 -0.36 -12.56
N TRP A 14 -7.61 0.50 -11.78
CA TRP A 14 -8.92 0.24 -11.21
C TRP A 14 -9.79 1.51 -11.27
N SER A 15 -11.09 1.35 -11.48
CA SER A 15 -12.05 2.47 -11.51
C SER A 15 -12.83 2.63 -10.20
N THR A 16 -12.83 1.60 -9.35
CA THR A 16 -13.51 1.63 -8.05
C THR A 16 -12.79 2.59 -7.10
N ALA A 17 -13.54 3.49 -6.48
CA ALA A 17 -12.99 4.42 -5.50
C ALA A 17 -12.35 3.67 -4.32
N THR A 18 -11.13 4.09 -3.95
CA THR A 18 -10.45 3.59 -2.74
C THR A 18 -10.66 4.50 -1.54
N THR A 19 -11.25 5.68 -1.75
CA THR A 19 -11.42 6.69 -0.71
C THR A 19 -12.23 6.16 0.46
N GLY A 20 -11.66 6.26 1.67
CA GLY A 20 -12.32 5.84 2.90
C GLY A 20 -12.36 4.33 3.17
N ILE A 21 -11.68 3.51 2.37
CA ILE A 21 -11.54 2.07 2.65
C ILE A 21 -10.65 1.85 3.87
N VAL A 22 -11.21 1.22 4.92
CA VAL A 22 -10.49 0.94 6.17
C VAL A 22 -10.05 -0.52 6.32
N SER A 23 -10.23 -1.34 5.28
CA SER A 23 -9.84 -2.75 5.28
C SER A 23 -9.18 -3.16 3.97
N TYR A 24 -8.02 -3.82 4.07
CA TYR A 24 -7.28 -4.31 2.90
C TYR A 24 -8.11 -5.22 1.99
N LYS A 25 -9.02 -6.02 2.56
CA LYS A 25 -9.86 -6.94 1.80
C LYS A 25 -10.78 -6.22 0.82
N ALA A 26 -11.26 -5.03 1.20
CA ALA A 26 -12.17 -4.22 0.40
C ALA A 26 -11.47 -3.47 -0.75
N LEU A 27 -10.13 -3.43 -0.77
CA LEU A 27 -9.40 -2.83 -1.88
C LEU A 27 -9.65 -3.59 -3.20
N PRO A 28 -9.73 -2.87 -4.34
CA PRO A 28 -9.76 -3.49 -5.67
C PRO A 28 -8.60 -4.46 -5.86
N VAL A 29 -8.83 -5.54 -6.62
CA VAL A 29 -7.79 -6.56 -6.87
C VAL A 29 -6.55 -5.95 -7.52
N GLN A 30 -6.73 -5.02 -8.46
CA GLN A 30 -5.60 -4.36 -9.12
C GLN A 30 -4.84 -3.40 -8.19
N ALA A 31 -5.54 -2.71 -7.27
CA ALA A 31 -4.90 -1.89 -6.24
C ALA A 31 -4.00 -2.76 -5.33
N LYS A 32 -4.49 -3.93 -4.92
CA LYS A 32 -3.69 -4.89 -4.13
C LYS A 32 -2.46 -5.40 -4.89
N ARG A 33 -2.59 -5.65 -6.19
CA ARG A 33 -1.45 -6.04 -7.05
C ARG A 33 -0.42 -4.93 -7.19
N TYR A 34 -0.88 -3.69 -7.35
CA TYR A 34 0.00 -2.51 -7.38
C TYR A 34 0.81 -2.36 -6.08
N LEU A 35 0.13 -2.47 -4.93
CA LEU A 35 0.80 -2.42 -3.63
C LEU A 35 1.84 -3.54 -3.47
N LYS A 36 1.48 -4.77 -3.86
CA LYS A 36 2.42 -5.91 -3.83
C LYS A 36 3.64 -5.67 -4.73
N ARG A 37 3.45 -5.08 -5.91
CA ARG A 37 4.55 -4.78 -6.82
C ARG A 37 5.51 -3.75 -6.24
N ILE A 38 4.98 -2.73 -5.56
CA ILE A 38 5.82 -1.77 -4.82
C ILE A 38 6.65 -2.50 -3.76
N GLU A 39 6.03 -3.36 -2.94
CA GLU A 39 6.76 -4.12 -1.91
C GLU A 39 7.92 -4.95 -2.48
N GLU A 40 7.70 -5.60 -3.63
CA GLU A 40 8.72 -6.37 -4.35
C GLU A 40 9.87 -5.49 -4.84
N LEU A 41 9.56 -4.33 -5.44
CA LEU A 41 10.56 -3.40 -5.97
C LEU A 41 11.42 -2.77 -4.85
N VAL A 42 10.80 -2.37 -3.74
CA VAL A 42 11.50 -1.73 -2.63
C VAL A 42 12.10 -2.73 -1.63
N SER A 43 11.80 -4.03 -1.77
CA SER A 43 12.19 -5.07 -0.82
C SER A 43 11.79 -4.76 0.63
N CYS A 44 10.66 -4.08 0.81
CA CYS A 44 10.14 -3.62 2.10
C CYS A 44 8.62 -3.76 2.12
N ARG A 45 8.06 -4.01 3.31
CA ARG A 45 6.62 -4.21 3.47
C ARG A 45 5.86 -2.89 3.58
N ILE A 46 4.62 -2.88 3.13
CA ILE A 46 3.68 -1.80 3.37
C ILE A 46 2.92 -2.12 4.67
N ASP A 47 3.20 -1.36 5.72
CA ASP A 47 2.54 -1.55 7.02
C ASP A 47 1.28 -0.66 7.19
N ILE A 48 1.21 0.46 6.46
CA ILE A 48 0.14 1.46 6.56
C ILE A 48 -0.27 1.94 5.17
N ILE A 49 -1.57 2.04 4.90
CA ILE A 49 -2.14 2.61 3.67
C ILE A 49 -3.12 3.70 4.05
N SER A 50 -2.82 4.96 3.71
CA SER A 50 -3.78 6.05 3.83
C SER A 50 -4.72 6.04 2.62
N THR A 51 -6.02 6.07 2.87
CA THR A 51 -7.06 6.06 1.84
C THR A 51 -7.87 7.35 1.81
N GLY A 52 -7.53 8.34 2.61
CA GLY A 52 -8.26 9.61 2.63
C GLY A 52 -7.71 10.62 3.61
N SER A 53 -8.40 11.74 3.74
CA SER A 53 -7.95 12.88 4.55
C SER A 53 -8.33 12.74 6.02
N LYS A 54 -9.34 11.93 6.37
CA LYS A 54 -9.76 11.76 7.76
C LYS A 54 -8.86 10.77 8.47
N ARG A 55 -8.65 10.97 9.78
CA ARG A 55 -7.85 10.08 10.63
C ARG A 55 -8.26 8.61 10.54
N GLY A 56 -9.55 8.33 10.41
CA GLY A 56 -10.08 6.96 10.31
C GLY A 56 -9.90 6.31 8.94
N GLU A 57 -9.55 7.06 7.89
CA GLU A 57 -9.43 6.56 6.52
C GLU A 57 -8.04 5.96 6.28
N THR A 58 -7.65 5.04 7.15
CA THR A 58 -6.32 4.39 7.16
C THR A 58 -6.47 2.89 7.36
N ILE A 59 -5.74 2.11 6.57
CA ILE A 59 -5.60 0.65 6.74
C ILE A 59 -4.29 0.40 7.49
N MET A 60 -4.39 -0.12 8.71
CA MET A 60 -3.23 -0.53 9.54
C MET A 60 -3.02 -2.04 9.38
N LEU A 61 -2.03 -2.46 8.60
CA LEU A 61 -1.68 -3.89 8.42
C LEU A 61 -0.79 -4.38 9.56
N ARG A 62 0.11 -3.51 10.01
CA ARG A 62 0.97 -3.72 11.17
C ARG A 62 1.19 -2.41 11.88
N ASP A 63 1.00 -2.42 13.19
CA ASP A 63 1.32 -1.26 14.03
C ASP A 63 2.85 -1.15 14.21
N PRO A 64 3.50 -0.07 13.73
CA PRO A 64 4.94 0.13 13.88
C PRO A 64 5.36 0.37 15.34
N MET A 65 4.42 0.77 16.20
CA MET A 65 4.65 1.02 17.63
C MET A 65 4.31 -0.20 18.49
N ALA A 66 3.72 -1.26 17.92
CA ALA A 66 3.41 -2.46 18.68
C ALA A 66 4.70 -3.13 19.17
N PRO A 67 4.71 -3.66 20.41
CA PRO A 67 5.88 -4.33 20.95
C PRO A 67 6.27 -5.51 20.06
N ALA A 68 7.57 -5.66 19.80
CA ALA A 68 8.09 -6.79 19.04
C ALA A 68 7.59 -8.09 19.69
N ARG A 69 6.81 -8.89 18.94
CA ARG A 69 6.39 -10.22 19.38
C ARG A 69 7.65 -11.03 19.68
N ARG A 70 7.93 -11.25 20.96
CA ARG A 70 8.94 -12.22 21.41
C ARG A 70 8.52 -13.57 20.83
N LYS A 71 9.31 -14.10 19.88
CA LYS A 71 9.17 -15.49 19.45
C LYS A 71 9.45 -16.35 20.69
N ARG A 72 8.46 -17.14 21.10
CA ARG A 72 8.69 -18.27 22.02
C ARG A 72 9.53 -19.32 21.32
#